data_AF-N4U601-F1
#
_entry.id   AF-N4U601-F1
#
_cell.length_a   1.000
_cell.length_b   1.000
_cell.length_c   1.000
_cell.angle_alpha   90.00
_cell.angle_beta   90.00
_cell.angle_gamma   90.00
#
_symmetry.space_group_name_H-M   'P 1'
#
loop_
_entity.id
_entity.type
_entity.pdbx_description
1 polymer ?
#
loop_
_entity_poly.entity_id
_entity_poly.type
_entity_poly.pdbx_seq_one_letter_code
_entity_poly.pdbx_strand_id
1 'polypeptide(L)'
;MMRLNSVPLEQRADHPRLEEAVRLLLRHHHKHTDFDKELEDASQKFQDAAEAAKEAEAAESRDIPSKSESDSDSESDGSEDDDVHPLKAWKRYDSKWKAIEKSGLEEGLPVVDQVPWPVASGKHQDVNKEAVATFFNNVADEHDKTGCRAISSHERMCWYSRNVKDTFGRDVYEGILKKELKMISSAAKEFKKLYSQ
;
A
#
# COMPACT_ATOMS: atom_id res chain seq x y z
N MET A 1 15.26 -4.49 25.33
CA MET A 1 14.35 -5.62 25.02
C MET A 1 14.41 -5.92 23.53
N MET A 2 14.66 -7.18 23.15
CA MET A 2 14.77 -7.63 21.74
C MET A 2 13.39 -7.68 21.07
N ARG A 3 13.26 -7.17 19.83
CA ARG A 3 11.99 -7.13 19.07
C ARG A 3 11.65 -8.53 18.51
N LEU A 4 10.37 -8.85 18.28
CA LEU A 4 10.01 -10.15 17.66
C LEU A 4 10.72 -10.33 16.30
N ASN A 5 10.85 -9.25 15.53
CA ASN A 5 11.56 -9.24 14.24
C ASN A 5 13.10 -9.40 14.37
N SER A 6 13.66 -9.38 15.58
CA SER A 6 15.08 -9.70 15.81
C SER A 6 15.32 -11.16 16.21
N VAL A 7 14.26 -11.96 16.34
CA VAL A 7 14.34 -13.42 16.56
C VAL A 7 14.43 -14.10 15.19
N PRO A 8 15.23 -15.16 15.00
CA PRO A 8 15.23 -15.96 13.77
C PRO A 8 13.82 -16.45 13.43
N LEU A 9 13.45 -16.47 12.14
CA LEU A 9 12.10 -16.82 11.68
C LEU A 9 11.63 -18.16 12.24
N GLU A 10 12.52 -19.15 12.24
CA GLU A 10 12.31 -20.51 12.77
C GLU A 10 11.90 -20.57 14.24
N GLN A 11 12.22 -19.53 15.01
CA GLN A 11 11.98 -19.46 16.45
C GLN A 11 10.82 -18.53 16.80
N ARG A 12 10.18 -17.88 15.82
CA ARG A 12 9.12 -16.88 16.08
C ARG A 12 7.78 -17.50 16.40
N ALA A 13 7.47 -18.66 15.82
CA ALA A 13 6.21 -19.38 16.02
C ALA A 13 6.00 -19.73 17.50
N ASP A 14 7.05 -20.19 18.18
CA ASP A 14 7.01 -20.59 19.58
C ASP A 14 7.43 -19.48 20.55
N HIS A 15 7.64 -18.26 20.05
CA HIS A 15 8.17 -17.18 20.87
C HIS A 15 7.05 -16.57 21.75
N PRO A 16 7.25 -16.38 23.06
CA PRO A 16 6.22 -15.84 23.96
C PRO A 16 5.75 -14.41 23.61
N ARG A 17 6.52 -13.71 22.77
CA ARG A 17 6.13 -12.38 22.27
C ARG A 17 5.19 -12.42 21.06
N LEU A 18 5.01 -13.57 20.43
CA LEU A 18 3.98 -13.75 19.40
C LEU A 18 2.59 -13.55 20.00
N GLU A 19 2.34 -14.17 21.15
CA GLU A 19 1.12 -14.00 21.93
C GLU A 19 0.87 -12.53 22.29
N GLU A 20 1.91 -11.83 22.79
CA GLU A 20 1.82 -10.41 23.11
C GLU A 20 1.52 -9.54 21.89
N ALA A 21 2.14 -9.86 20.74
CA ALA A 21 1.93 -9.14 19.49
C ALA A 21 0.50 -9.33 18.95
N VAL A 22 -0.02 -10.55 18.93
CA VAL A 22 -1.40 -10.87 18.52
C VAL A 22 -2.40 -10.18 19.44
N ARG A 23 -2.16 -10.18 20.75
CA ARG A 23 -3.05 -9.54 21.74
C ARG A 23 -3.13 -8.03 21.53
N LEU A 24 -1.99 -7.39 21.28
CA LEU A 24 -1.91 -5.96 20.98
C LEU A 24 -2.58 -5.63 19.64
N LEU A 25 -2.41 -6.48 18.62
CA LEU A 25 -3.06 -6.34 17.32
C LEU A 25 -4.59 -6.37 17.49
N LEU A 26 -5.13 -7.39 18.15
CA LEU A 26 -6.57 -7.53 18.35
C LEU A 26 -7.16 -6.38 19.17
N ARG A 27 -6.43 -5.91 20.19
CA ARG A 27 -6.81 -4.72 20.96
C ARG A 27 -6.82 -3.45 20.12
N HIS A 28 -5.83 -3.27 19.23
CA HIS A 28 -5.73 -2.13 18.33
C HIS A 28 -6.85 -2.14 17.27
N HIS A 29 -7.26 -3.32 16.81
CA HIS A 29 -8.34 -3.47 15.82
C HIS A 29 -9.75 -3.51 16.43
N HIS A 30 -9.90 -3.41 17.76
CA HIS A 30 -11.17 -3.54 18.48
C HIS A 30 -11.99 -4.78 18.07
N LYS A 31 -11.32 -5.87 17.68
CA LYS A 31 -11.99 -7.10 17.23
C LYS A 31 -12.40 -7.94 18.44
N HIS A 32 -13.66 -8.34 18.49
CA HIS A 32 -14.14 -9.35 19.42
C HIS A 32 -13.99 -10.74 18.77
N THR A 33 -12.75 -11.16 18.56
CA THR A 33 -12.40 -12.44 17.91
C THR A 33 -11.76 -13.41 18.89
N ASP A 34 -11.78 -14.69 18.53
CA ASP A 34 -11.17 -15.77 19.29
C ASP A 34 -9.64 -15.62 19.27
N PHE A 35 -9.07 -15.30 20.43
CA PHE A 35 -7.64 -15.03 20.59
C PHE A 35 -6.79 -16.25 20.24
N ASP A 36 -7.26 -17.44 20.62
CA ASP A 36 -6.50 -18.68 20.47
C ASP A 36 -6.38 -19.05 18.99
N LYS A 37 -7.46 -18.85 18.22
CA LYS A 37 -7.46 -19.07 16.77
C LYS A 37 -6.52 -18.10 16.03
N GLU A 38 -6.54 -16.82 16.38
CA GLU A 38 -5.65 -15.82 15.75
C GLU A 38 -4.18 -16.05 16.12
N LEU A 39 -3.92 -16.61 17.31
CA LEU A 39 -2.59 -17.01 17.72
C LEU A 39 -2.11 -18.24 16.93
N GLU A 40 -2.97 -19.22 16.72
CA GLU A 40 -2.69 -20.42 15.91
C GLU A 40 -2.42 -20.04 14.44
N ASP A 41 -3.29 -19.22 13.84
CA ASP A 41 -3.13 -18.71 12.48
C ASP A 41 -1.83 -17.90 12.32
N ALA A 42 -1.46 -17.11 13.33
CA ALA A 42 -0.20 -16.35 13.32
C ALA A 42 1.03 -17.25 13.47
N SER A 43 0.96 -18.28 14.31
CA SER A 43 2.02 -19.27 14.49
C SER A 43 2.26 -20.06 13.20
N GLN A 44 1.18 -20.54 12.56
CA GLN A 44 1.24 -21.28 11.30
C GLN A 44 1.92 -20.44 10.21
N LYS A 45 1.58 -19.16 10.08
CA LYS A 45 2.25 -18.26 9.12
C LYS A 45 3.76 -18.14 9.34
N PHE A 46 4.24 -18.19 10.59
CA PHE A 46 5.68 -18.16 10.85
C PHE A 46 6.34 -19.50 10.54
N GLN A 47 5.65 -20.62 10.71
CA GLN A 47 6.13 -21.95 10.31
C GLN A 47 6.20 -22.06 8.78
N ASP A 48 5.15 -21.70 8.07
CA ASP A 48 5.09 -21.70 6.60
C ASP A 48 6.17 -20.78 6.01
N ALA A 49 6.37 -19.60 6.59
CA ALA A 49 7.41 -18.67 6.16
C ALA A 49 8.84 -19.19 6.45
N ALA A 50 9.02 -19.95 7.53
CA ALA A 50 10.31 -20.58 7.84
C ALA A 50 10.60 -21.77 6.91
N GLU A 51 9.59 -22.55 6.55
CA GLU A 51 9.72 -23.65 5.58
C GLU A 51 10.00 -23.12 4.18
N ALA A 52 9.26 -22.11 3.72
CA ALA A 52 9.50 -21.44 2.44
C ALA A 52 10.89 -20.79 2.36
N ALA A 53 11.39 -20.23 3.48
CA ALA A 53 12.75 -19.69 3.53
C ALA A 53 13.82 -20.79 3.42
N LYS A 54 13.59 -21.96 4.03
CA LYS A 54 14.48 -23.13 3.90
C LYS A 54 14.46 -23.73 2.50
N GLU A 55 13.29 -23.77 1.86
CA GLU A 55 13.13 -24.24 0.49
C GLU A 55 13.79 -23.29 -0.53
N ALA A 56 13.66 -21.97 -0.32
CA ALA A 56 14.34 -20.96 -1.13
C ALA A 56 15.87 -21.01 -0.99
N GLU A 57 16.40 -21.22 0.23
CA GLU A 57 17.84 -21.40 0.45
C GLU A 57 18.38 -22.71 -0.16
N ALA A 58 17.56 -23.77 -0.20
CA ALA A 58 17.92 -25.02 -0.87
C ALA A 58 17.84 -24.93 -2.41
N ALA A 59 16.93 -24.10 -2.95
CA ALA A 59 16.72 -23.91 -4.38
C ALA A 59 17.71 -22.95 -5.05
N GLU A 60 18.44 -22.12 -4.28
CA GLU A 60 19.51 -21.22 -4.77
C GLU A 60 20.81 -21.97 -5.16
N SER A 61 20.69 -23.22 -5.59
CA SER A 61 21.77 -24.05 -6.13
C SER A 61 21.35 -24.85 -7.37
N ARG A 62 20.57 -24.27 -8.31
CA ARG A 62 20.49 -24.70 -9.73
C ARG A 62 19.60 -23.77 -10.57
N ASP A 63 20.24 -23.20 -11.61
CA ASP A 63 19.77 -22.75 -12.93
C ASP A 63 18.31 -22.29 -13.20
N ILE A 64 18.23 -21.11 -13.82
CA ILE A 64 17.12 -20.52 -14.62
C ILE A 64 17.20 -21.16 -16.04
N PRO A 65 16.13 -21.50 -16.84
CA PRO A 65 15.20 -20.50 -17.42
C PRO A 65 13.78 -20.89 -17.94
N SER A 66 12.92 -19.85 -18.01
CA SER A 66 11.93 -19.41 -19.05
C SER A 66 10.80 -20.32 -19.60
N LYS A 67 9.53 -19.84 -19.52
CA LYS A 67 8.61 -19.35 -20.61
C LYS A 67 7.12 -19.39 -20.17
N SER A 68 6.37 -18.28 -20.24
CA SER A 68 5.27 -17.92 -21.19
C SER A 68 4.02 -18.83 -21.09
N GLU A 69 2.78 -18.33 -20.93
CA GLU A 69 1.90 -17.65 -21.92
C GLU A 69 0.97 -16.62 -21.21
N SER A 70 0.90 -15.35 -21.64
CA SER A 70 -0.20 -14.68 -22.41
C SER A 70 -1.65 -15.13 -22.15
N ASP A 71 -2.45 -14.19 -21.63
CA ASP A 71 -3.74 -13.85 -22.23
C ASP A 71 -3.96 -12.33 -22.13
N SER A 72 -4.38 -11.78 -23.27
CA SER A 72 -4.48 -10.37 -23.62
C SER A 72 -5.92 -9.92 -23.50
N ASP A 73 -6.16 -8.72 -22.97
CA ASP A 73 -7.29 -7.91 -23.42
C ASP A 73 -6.91 -6.43 -23.45
N SER A 74 -7.07 -5.87 -24.64
CA SER A 74 -6.54 -4.61 -25.14
C SER A 74 -7.23 -3.35 -24.62
N GLU A 75 -6.41 -2.33 -24.42
CA GLU A 75 -6.51 -0.91 -24.82
C GLU A 75 -7.89 -0.21 -24.86
N SER A 76 -7.95 0.97 -24.24
CA SER A 76 -8.63 2.10 -24.87
C SER A 76 -7.77 3.37 -24.72
N ASP A 77 -7.13 3.72 -25.83
CA ASP A 77 -6.63 5.05 -26.17
C ASP A 77 -7.83 6.00 -26.44
N GLY A 78 -7.66 7.28 -26.15
CA GLY A 78 -8.69 8.31 -26.30
C GLY A 78 -8.43 9.52 -25.42
N SER A 79 -7.60 10.42 -25.93
CA SER A 79 -7.34 11.75 -25.39
C SER A 79 -8.47 12.71 -25.78
N GLU A 80 -9.22 13.24 -24.80
CA GLU A 80 -10.02 14.47 -24.95
C GLU A 80 -9.99 15.22 -23.60
N ASP A 81 -9.60 16.50 -23.64
CA ASP A 81 -9.57 17.46 -22.53
C ASP A 81 -11.00 17.85 -22.10
N ASP A 82 -11.74 16.89 -21.57
CA ASP A 82 -12.94 17.14 -20.78
C ASP A 82 -12.55 17.19 -19.32
N ASP A 83 -13.07 18.18 -18.59
CA ASP A 83 -13.04 18.27 -17.12
C ASP A 83 -13.16 16.85 -16.52
N VAL A 84 -12.03 16.29 -16.07
CA VAL A 84 -12.01 14.91 -15.60
C VAL A 84 -12.88 14.87 -14.37
N HIS A 85 -14.09 14.30 -14.52
CA HIS A 85 -15.05 14.19 -13.42
C HIS A 85 -14.32 13.64 -12.19
N PRO A 86 -14.43 14.28 -11.01
CA PRO A 86 -13.61 13.91 -9.86
C PRO A 86 -13.65 12.42 -9.48
N LEU A 87 -14.84 11.78 -9.54
CA LEU A 87 -14.94 10.32 -9.44
C LEU A 87 -14.07 9.53 -10.42
N LYS A 88 -13.97 9.96 -11.67
CA LYS A 88 -13.20 9.25 -12.69
C LYS A 88 -11.72 9.31 -12.36
N ALA A 89 -11.24 10.47 -11.90
CA ALA A 89 -9.87 10.63 -11.40
C ALA A 89 -9.62 9.74 -10.17
N TRP A 90 -10.55 9.72 -9.22
CA TRP A 90 -10.47 8.86 -8.02
C TRP A 90 -10.46 7.38 -8.37
N LYS A 91 -11.37 6.92 -9.23
CA LYS A 91 -11.42 5.50 -9.66
C LYS A 91 -10.12 5.08 -10.33
N ARG A 92 -9.56 5.91 -11.21
CA ARG A 92 -8.26 5.64 -11.85
C ARG A 92 -7.15 5.51 -10.81
N TYR A 93 -7.13 6.43 -9.85
CA TYR A 93 -6.16 6.45 -8.76
C TYR A 93 -6.24 5.20 -7.87
N ASP A 94 -7.44 4.85 -7.42
CA ASP A 94 -7.71 3.66 -6.59
C ASP A 94 -7.39 2.36 -7.35
N SER A 95 -7.74 2.28 -8.63
CA SER A 95 -7.38 1.15 -9.50
C SER A 95 -5.87 0.97 -9.62
N LYS A 96 -5.09 2.05 -9.76
CA LYS A 96 -3.63 1.96 -9.80
C LYS A 96 -3.06 1.41 -8.49
N TRP A 97 -3.54 1.87 -7.34
CA TRP A 97 -3.11 1.32 -6.05
C TRP A 97 -3.41 -0.18 -5.94
N LYS A 98 -4.61 -0.61 -6.33
CA LYS A 98 -4.99 -2.03 -6.34
C LYS A 98 -4.13 -2.88 -7.29
N ALA A 99 -3.75 -2.33 -8.44
CA ALA A 99 -2.85 -3.00 -9.37
C ALA A 99 -1.46 -3.20 -8.74
N ILE A 100 -0.93 -2.17 -8.09
CA ILE A 100 0.36 -2.24 -7.38
C ILE A 100 0.31 -3.23 -6.21
N GLU A 101 -0.77 -3.24 -5.43
CA GLU A 101 -0.94 -4.21 -4.33
C GLU A 101 -1.02 -5.66 -4.83
N LYS A 102 -1.66 -5.88 -5.99
CA LYS A 102 -1.86 -7.22 -6.55
C LYS A 102 -0.63 -7.75 -7.29
N SER A 103 0.01 -6.91 -8.08
CA SER A 103 0.98 -7.30 -9.10
C SER A 103 2.35 -6.64 -8.93
N GLY A 104 2.50 -5.72 -7.98
CA GLY A 104 3.73 -4.94 -7.82
C GLY A 104 3.88 -3.87 -8.90
N LEU A 105 5.10 -3.38 -9.05
CA LEU A 105 5.46 -2.44 -10.12
C LEU A 105 5.74 -3.21 -11.41
N GLU A 106 5.32 -2.63 -12.53
CA GLU A 106 5.62 -3.13 -13.87
C GLU A 106 7.11 -2.95 -14.16
N GLU A 107 7.74 -4.03 -14.64
CA GLU A 107 9.15 -4.03 -15.00
C GLU A 107 9.38 -3.21 -16.28
N GLY A 108 10.46 -2.42 -16.31
CA GLY A 108 10.82 -1.59 -17.46
C GLY A 108 10.15 -0.21 -17.55
N LEU A 109 9.16 0.08 -16.70
CA LEU A 109 8.57 1.42 -16.61
C LEU A 109 9.22 2.28 -15.52
N PRO A 110 9.39 3.60 -15.75
CA PRO A 110 9.87 4.51 -14.71
C PRO A 110 8.94 4.51 -13.50
N VAL A 111 9.50 4.32 -12.30
CA VAL A 111 8.73 4.26 -11.05
C VAL A 111 7.82 5.49 -10.87
N VAL A 112 8.30 6.68 -11.27
CA VAL A 112 7.56 7.95 -11.18
C VAL A 112 6.24 7.91 -11.97
N ASP A 113 6.19 7.20 -13.10
CA ASP A 113 4.99 7.11 -13.95
C ASP A 113 3.98 6.09 -13.40
N GLN A 114 4.48 5.13 -12.62
CA GLN A 114 3.69 4.11 -11.96
C GLN A 114 3.05 4.61 -10.66
N VAL A 115 3.65 5.60 -9.99
CA VAL A 115 3.08 6.20 -8.77
C VAL A 115 1.64 6.71 -9.04
N PRO A 116 0.65 6.31 -8.22
CA PRO A 116 -0.69 6.88 -8.30
C PRO A 116 -0.65 8.29 -7.74
N TRP A 117 -0.62 9.32 -8.59
CA TRP A 117 -0.57 10.70 -8.14
C TRP A 117 -1.98 11.22 -7.81
N PRO A 118 -2.22 11.79 -6.61
CA PRO A 118 -3.54 12.24 -6.18
C PRO A 118 -3.86 13.64 -6.74
N VAL A 119 -3.93 13.73 -8.07
CA VAL A 119 -4.30 14.91 -8.85
C VAL A 119 -5.17 14.48 -10.02
N ALA A 120 -6.01 15.37 -10.54
CA ALA A 120 -6.99 15.04 -11.59
C ALA A 120 -6.37 14.36 -12.82
N SER A 121 -5.17 14.83 -13.24
CA SER A 121 -4.44 14.27 -14.38
C SER A 121 -3.78 12.92 -14.10
N GLY A 122 -3.54 12.59 -12.82
CA GLY A 122 -2.76 11.45 -12.38
C GLY A 122 -1.26 11.51 -12.74
N LYS A 123 -0.72 12.68 -13.11
CA LYS A 123 0.68 12.88 -13.54
C LYS A 123 1.49 13.59 -12.47
N HIS A 124 2.77 13.20 -12.31
CA HIS A 124 3.70 13.80 -11.34
C HIS A 124 3.87 15.32 -11.51
N GLN A 125 3.89 15.77 -12.76
CA GLN A 125 4.15 17.17 -13.14
C GLN A 125 3.13 18.16 -12.55
N ASP A 126 1.90 17.68 -12.36
CA ASP A 126 0.77 18.49 -11.88
C ASP A 126 0.63 18.44 -10.35
N VAL A 127 1.52 17.72 -9.65
CA VAL A 127 1.49 17.55 -8.21
C VAL A 127 1.92 18.85 -7.51
N ASN A 128 0.93 19.54 -6.96
CA ASN A 128 1.10 20.69 -6.09
C ASN A 128 0.07 20.68 -4.96
N LYS A 129 0.25 21.56 -3.97
CA LYS A 129 -0.56 21.54 -2.74
C LYS A 129 -2.05 21.74 -3.03
N GLU A 130 -2.38 22.64 -3.96
CA GLU A 130 -3.75 22.97 -4.32
C GLU A 130 -4.42 21.82 -5.07
N ALA A 131 -3.76 21.28 -6.09
CA ALA A 131 -4.26 20.15 -6.87
C ALA A 131 -4.54 18.92 -5.98
N VAL A 132 -3.65 18.62 -5.04
CA VAL A 132 -3.83 17.49 -4.10
C VAL A 132 -4.97 17.75 -3.11
N ALA A 133 -5.11 18.98 -2.61
CA ALA A 133 -6.22 19.34 -1.72
C ALA A 133 -7.57 19.24 -2.44
N THR A 134 -7.65 19.79 -3.66
CA THR A 134 -8.84 19.72 -4.52
C THR A 134 -9.20 18.26 -4.83
N PHE A 135 -8.22 17.42 -5.16
CA PHE A 135 -8.45 16.00 -5.42
C PHE A 135 -9.13 15.29 -4.24
N PHE A 136 -8.62 15.46 -3.02
CA PHE A 136 -9.26 14.86 -1.84
C PHE A 136 -10.61 15.50 -1.50
N ASN A 137 -10.75 16.81 -1.63
CA ASN A 137 -12.01 17.51 -1.32
C ASN A 137 -13.15 17.06 -2.25
N ASN A 138 -12.89 16.95 -3.55
CA ASN A 138 -13.93 16.52 -4.50
C ASN A 138 -14.45 15.10 -4.19
N VAL A 139 -13.62 14.24 -3.61
CA VAL A 139 -14.02 12.90 -3.18
C VAL A 139 -14.94 12.99 -1.96
N ALA A 140 -14.71 13.94 -1.06
CA ALA A 140 -15.58 14.11 0.10
C ALA A 140 -16.98 14.65 -0.21
N ASP A 141 -17.17 15.32 -1.34
CA ASP A 141 -18.50 15.77 -1.76
C ASP A 141 -19.40 14.60 -2.16
N GLU A 142 -18.81 13.42 -2.42
CA GLU A 142 -19.50 12.24 -2.93
C GLU A 142 -19.61 11.10 -1.91
N HIS A 143 -19.00 11.27 -0.73
CA HIS A 143 -19.00 10.27 0.33
C HIS A 143 -19.59 10.83 1.63
N ASP A 144 -20.28 9.96 2.38
CA ASP A 144 -20.70 10.30 3.73
C ASP A 144 -19.48 10.39 4.67
N LYS A 145 -19.69 10.90 5.89
CA LYS A 145 -18.62 11.02 6.88
C LYS A 145 -17.88 9.69 7.12
N THR A 146 -18.58 8.55 7.04
CA THR A 146 -17.99 7.22 7.23
C THR A 146 -17.06 6.87 6.06
N GLY A 147 -17.52 7.06 4.82
CA GLY A 147 -16.73 6.90 3.61
C GLY A 147 -15.49 7.80 3.60
N CYS A 148 -15.64 9.09 3.93
CA CYS A 148 -14.52 10.02 4.03
C CYS A 148 -13.48 9.58 5.08
N ARG A 149 -13.92 9.02 6.22
CA ARG A 149 -13.00 8.46 7.24
C ARG A 149 -12.27 7.21 6.76
N ALA A 150 -12.94 6.32 6.05
CA ALA A 150 -12.34 5.11 5.48
C ALA A 150 -11.28 5.50 4.43
N ILE A 151 -11.63 6.40 3.51
CA ILE A 151 -10.75 6.96 2.48
C ILE A 151 -9.53 7.63 3.13
N SER A 152 -9.74 8.56 4.06
CA SER A 152 -8.65 9.23 4.79
C SER A 152 -7.69 8.25 5.47
N SER A 153 -8.20 7.12 5.94
CA SER A 153 -7.38 6.11 6.63
C SER A 153 -6.58 5.27 5.63
N HIS A 154 -7.20 4.88 4.52
CA HIS A 154 -6.52 4.19 3.41
C HIS A 154 -5.41 5.07 2.83
N GLU A 155 -5.70 6.33 2.51
CA GLU A 155 -4.73 7.27 1.94
C GLU A 155 -3.52 7.48 2.85
N ARG A 156 -3.75 7.58 4.16
CA ARG A 156 -2.66 7.71 5.12
C ARG A 156 -1.74 6.48 5.11
N MET A 157 -2.28 5.29 4.89
CA MET A 157 -1.50 4.06 4.81
C MET A 157 -0.71 4.03 3.49
N CYS A 158 -1.34 4.31 2.36
CA CYS A 158 -0.67 4.35 1.05
C CYS A 158 0.52 5.32 1.05
N TRP A 159 0.35 6.51 1.62
CA TRP A 159 1.39 7.55 1.69
C TRP A 159 2.27 7.49 2.95
N TYR A 160 2.20 6.41 3.72
CA TYR A 160 3.09 6.23 4.86
C TYR A 160 4.51 5.95 4.37
N SER A 161 5.50 6.64 4.95
CA SER A 161 6.89 6.56 4.48
C SER A 161 7.48 5.15 4.40
N ARG A 162 7.03 4.22 5.26
CA ARG A 162 7.43 2.82 5.15
C ARG A 162 6.82 2.17 3.92
N ASN A 163 5.51 2.29 3.74
CA ASN A 163 4.79 1.67 2.62
C ASN A 163 5.33 2.18 1.28
N VAL A 164 5.55 3.48 1.12
CA VAL A 164 6.13 4.02 -0.12
C VAL A 164 7.55 3.51 -0.37
N LYS A 165 8.37 3.32 0.66
CA LYS A 165 9.71 2.73 0.49
C LYS A 165 9.66 1.26 0.10
N ASP A 166 8.73 0.52 0.69
CA ASP A 166 8.55 -0.90 0.44
C ASP A 166 7.98 -1.13 -0.97
N THR A 167 7.09 -0.24 -1.43
CA THR A 167 6.43 -0.33 -2.75
C THR A 167 7.29 0.24 -3.89
N PHE A 168 7.87 1.43 -3.72
CA PHE A 168 8.55 2.16 -4.80
C PHE A 168 10.08 2.17 -4.67
N GLY A 169 10.62 1.54 -3.64
CA GLY A 169 12.05 1.49 -3.38
C GLY A 169 12.57 2.70 -2.62
N ARG A 170 13.65 2.47 -1.85
CA ARG A 170 14.30 3.48 -1.02
C ARG A 170 14.91 4.60 -1.85
N ASP A 171 15.54 4.27 -2.96
CA ASP A 171 16.31 5.22 -3.77
C ASP A 171 15.38 6.23 -4.47
N VAL A 172 14.17 5.77 -4.82
CA VAL A 172 13.12 6.62 -5.40
C VAL A 172 12.50 7.53 -4.33
N TYR A 173 12.29 7.00 -3.11
CA TYR A 173 11.81 7.79 -1.97
C TYR A 173 12.80 8.89 -1.57
N GLU A 174 14.10 8.62 -1.55
CA GLU A 174 15.12 9.55 -1.06
C GLU A 174 15.49 10.64 -2.07
N GLY A 175 15.26 10.40 -3.37
CA GLY A 175 15.44 11.37 -4.44
C GLY A 175 14.17 12.16 -4.77
N ILE A 176 13.45 11.69 -5.80
CA ILE A 176 12.40 12.46 -6.49
C ILE A 176 11.13 12.60 -5.66
N LEU A 177 10.80 11.65 -4.76
CA LEU A 177 9.48 11.59 -4.12
C LEU A 177 9.41 12.25 -2.73
N LYS A 178 10.53 12.64 -2.13
CA LYS A 178 10.57 13.02 -0.70
C LYS A 178 9.74 14.27 -0.38
N LYS A 179 9.76 15.27 -1.26
CA LYS A 179 9.11 16.58 -1.03
C LYS A 179 7.61 16.46 -1.26
N GLU A 180 7.23 15.81 -2.34
CA GLU A 180 5.88 15.53 -2.82
C GLU A 180 5.16 14.63 -1.82
N LEU A 181 5.82 13.58 -1.32
CA LEU A 181 5.23 12.70 -0.31
C LEU A 181 4.96 13.41 1.01
N LYS A 182 5.87 14.31 1.45
CA LYS A 182 5.59 15.14 2.62
C LYS A 182 4.36 16.02 2.40
N MET A 183 4.22 16.60 1.21
CA MET A 183 3.07 17.42 0.84
C MET A 183 1.77 16.62 0.83
N ILE A 184 1.74 15.49 0.12
CA ILE A 184 0.57 14.60 0.03
C ILE A 184 0.19 14.05 1.41
N SER A 185 1.17 13.59 2.20
CA SER A 185 0.93 13.12 3.57
C SER A 185 0.38 14.22 4.48
N SER A 186 0.75 15.49 4.23
CA SER A 186 0.21 16.62 4.98
C SER A 186 -1.23 16.94 4.55
N ALA A 187 -1.52 16.92 3.25
CA ALA A 187 -2.87 17.10 2.71
C ALA A 187 -3.83 16.01 3.21
N ALA A 188 -3.42 14.74 3.18
CA ALA A 188 -4.22 13.62 3.71
C ALA A 188 -4.50 13.76 5.23
N LYS A 189 -3.57 14.33 6.00
CA LYS A 189 -3.79 14.62 7.44
C LYS A 189 -4.78 15.76 7.65
N GLU A 190 -4.71 16.81 6.82
CA GLU A 190 -5.66 17.93 6.87
C GLU A 190 -7.07 17.46 6.51
N PHE A 191 -7.19 16.68 5.43
CA PHE A 191 -8.44 16.03 5.02
C PHE A 191 -9.05 15.20 6.15
N LYS A 192 -8.26 14.33 6.80
CA LYS A 192 -8.74 13.55 7.95
C LYS A 192 -9.30 14.42 9.08
N LYS A 193 -8.66 15.56 9.40
CA LYS A 193 -9.11 16.45 10.48
C LYS A 193 -10.51 16.98 10.22
N LEU A 194 -10.84 17.30 8.97
CA LEU A 194 -12.14 17.83 8.57
C LEU A 194 -13.27 16.81 8.80
N TYR A 195 -13.00 15.52 8.61
CA TYR A 195 -14.02 14.46 8.70
C TYR A 195 -13.94 13.59 9.97
N SER A 196 -13.08 13.92 10.94
CA SER A 196 -12.93 13.18 12.20
C SER A 196 -13.92 13.61 13.30
N GLN A 197 -14.72 14.65 13.09
CA GLN A 197 -15.82 15.08 13.99
C GLN A 197 -17.16 14.46 13.58
#